data_AF-A0A9Q4C3J1-F1
#
_entry.id   AF-A0A9Q4C3J1-F1
#
_cell.length_a   1.000
_cell.length_b   1.000
_cell.length_c   1.000
_cell.angle_alpha   90.00
_cell.angle_beta   90.00
_cell.angle_gamma   90.00
#
_symmetry.space_group_name_H-M   'P 1'
#
loop_
_entity.id
_entity.type
_entity.pdbx_description
1 polymer ?
#
loop_
_entity_poly.entity_id
_entity_poly.type
_entity_poly.pdbx_seq_one_letter_code
_entity_poly.pdbx_strand_id
1 'polypeptide(L)'
;MQANFRDRYAEVMSETAYVTANPYTNYVDCADESNFALFDEVWRYGWDDEIGTLPPDVLTDRAIDVARNESPERLLIHYMQPHFPSLSQPELGSNVIDPEWKKDPETTVTREVWDKLKEGEIDRDTLWEAYRDNLRDVLESVETLLNNHDARKVIITADHGNGFGEEGIYAHPASRAHKVLRKVPYCITEATDEGTCTPEHKSRDTKDIEGDVEKRLADLGYLNDR
;
A
#
# COMPACT_ATOMS: atom_id res chain seq x y z
N MET A 1 -9.19 7.70 4.64
CA MET A 1 -8.13 8.09 5.61
C MET A 1 -8.53 9.25 6.54
N GLN A 2 -9.20 10.32 6.08
CA GLN A 2 -9.60 11.48 6.92
C GLN A 2 -10.41 11.13 8.20
N ALA A 3 -11.15 10.02 8.20
CA ALA A 3 -11.88 9.59 9.38
C ALA A 3 -10.99 8.95 10.48
N ASN A 4 -9.75 8.56 10.12
CA ASN A 4 -8.86 7.78 10.98
C ASN A 4 -7.94 8.67 11.82
N PHE A 5 -7.42 9.76 11.24
CA PHE A 5 -6.54 10.71 11.90
C PHE A 5 -7.34 11.97 12.26
N ARG A 6 -7.68 12.13 13.54
CA ARG A 6 -8.55 13.19 14.05
C ARG A 6 -7.99 13.74 15.35
N ASP A 7 -8.30 15.00 15.67
CA ASP A 7 -7.85 15.68 16.91
C ASP A 7 -8.08 14.88 18.19
N ARG A 8 -9.19 14.12 18.25
CA ARG A 8 -9.49 13.24 19.40
C ARG A 8 -8.45 12.14 19.65
N TYR A 9 -7.57 11.88 18.69
CA TYR A 9 -6.47 10.92 18.75
C TYR A 9 -5.09 11.58 18.74
N ALA A 10 -5.00 12.92 18.81
CA ALA A 10 -3.76 13.66 18.65
C ALA A 10 -2.63 13.20 19.59
N GLU A 11 -2.95 12.92 20.86
CA GLU A 11 -1.98 12.40 21.83
C GLU A 11 -1.37 11.06 21.35
N VAL A 12 -2.22 10.10 20.98
CA VAL A 12 -1.78 8.79 20.48
C VAL A 12 -1.00 8.94 19.17
N MET A 13 -1.44 9.82 18.28
CA MET A 13 -0.74 10.09 17.02
C MET A 13 0.66 10.65 17.28
N SER A 14 0.81 11.60 18.20
CA SER A 14 2.10 12.22 18.54
C SER A 14 3.12 11.24 19.16
N GLU A 15 2.65 10.09 19.63
CA GLU A 15 3.47 8.98 20.14
C GLU A 15 3.68 7.86 19.10
N THR A 16 3.15 8.01 17.89
CA THR A 16 3.18 7.00 16.82
C THR A 16 4.16 7.40 15.73
N ALA A 17 5.08 6.51 15.37
CA ALA A 17 5.79 6.56 14.11
C ALA A 17 4.90 5.94 13.02
N TYR A 18 4.68 6.67 11.92
CA TYR A 18 3.89 6.23 10.78
C TYR A 18 4.79 6.11 9.55
N VAL A 19 5.05 4.87 9.13
CA VAL A 19 5.89 4.52 7.97
C VAL A 19 4.97 3.99 6.87
N THR A 20 4.89 4.69 5.74
CA THR A 20 3.83 4.45 4.74
C THR A 20 4.35 4.27 3.32
N ALA A 21 3.81 3.26 2.64
CA ALA A 21 3.96 3.04 1.20
C ALA A 21 2.85 3.70 0.37
N ASN A 22 1.86 4.33 1.01
CA ASN A 22 0.65 4.81 0.33
C ASN A 22 0.74 6.30 -0.07
N PRO A 23 0.81 6.64 -1.38
CA PRO A 23 0.88 8.03 -1.86
C PRO A 23 -0.37 8.86 -1.57
N TYR A 24 -1.48 8.22 -1.21
CA TYR A 24 -2.71 8.92 -0.84
C TYR A 24 -2.53 9.81 0.40
N THR A 25 -1.49 9.57 1.21
CA THR A 25 -1.16 10.47 2.33
C THR A 25 -0.87 11.90 1.88
N ASN A 26 -0.43 12.12 0.65
CA ASN A 26 -0.19 13.45 0.08
C ASN A 26 -1.47 14.30 -0.04
N TYR A 27 -2.68 13.70 0.00
CA TYR A 27 -3.97 14.41 -0.14
C TYR A 27 -4.77 14.45 1.17
N VAL A 28 -4.17 14.01 2.26
CA VAL A 28 -4.86 13.85 3.53
C VAL A 28 -4.22 14.81 4.52
N ASP A 29 -4.83 15.99 4.71
CA ASP A 29 -4.32 17.06 5.58
C ASP A 29 -4.01 16.60 7.01
N CYS A 30 -4.68 15.56 7.50
CA CYS A 30 -4.43 15.00 8.83
C CYS A 30 -3.21 14.07 8.91
N ALA A 31 -2.60 13.71 7.77
CA ALA A 31 -1.31 13.05 7.67
C ALA A 31 -0.20 14.12 7.52
N ASP A 32 -0.12 15.03 8.48
CA ASP A 32 0.93 16.06 8.59
C ASP A 32 2.05 15.52 9.50
N GLU A 33 3.31 15.75 9.11
CA GLU A 33 4.49 15.34 9.89
C GLU A 33 4.42 15.82 11.35
N SER A 34 3.85 17.00 11.60
CA SER A 34 3.70 17.58 12.93
C SER A 34 2.74 16.81 13.86
N ASN A 35 1.94 15.89 13.32
CA ASN A 35 0.98 15.11 14.12
C ASN A 35 1.55 13.79 14.65
N PHE A 36 2.72 13.36 14.19
CA PHE A 36 3.31 12.06 14.50
C PHE A 36 4.68 12.18 15.17
N ALA A 37 5.11 11.15 15.90
CA ALA A 37 6.47 11.09 16.42
C ALA A 37 7.50 11.03 15.28
N LEU A 38 7.11 10.33 14.21
CA LEU A 38 7.77 10.27 12.91
C LEU A 38 6.69 10.06 11.87
N PHE A 39 6.75 10.77 10.75
CA PHE A 39 5.95 10.47 9.57
C PHE A 39 6.88 10.29 8.38
N ASP A 40 6.97 9.05 7.90
CA ASP A 40 7.93 8.65 6.87
C ASP A 40 7.21 8.12 5.64
N GLU A 41 7.14 8.96 4.63
CA GLU A 41 6.53 8.68 3.33
C GLU A 41 7.53 7.95 2.42
N VAL A 42 7.77 6.67 2.73
CA VAL A 42 8.74 5.81 2.01
C VAL A 42 8.43 5.74 0.52
N TRP A 43 7.15 5.81 0.15
CA TRP A 43 6.73 5.87 -1.26
C TRP A 43 7.35 7.02 -2.04
N ARG A 44 7.84 8.07 -1.37
CA ARG A 44 8.58 9.15 -2.04
C ARG A 44 9.91 8.65 -2.57
N TYR A 45 10.68 7.87 -1.82
CA TYR A 45 12.07 7.53 -2.19
C TYR A 45 12.36 6.04 -2.42
N GLY A 46 11.41 5.17 -2.13
CA GLY A 46 11.48 3.71 -2.32
C GLY A 46 10.59 3.17 -3.43
N TRP A 47 10.05 4.05 -4.29
CA TRP A 47 9.17 3.66 -5.39
C TRP A 47 9.93 2.88 -6.46
N ASP A 48 9.30 1.84 -7.00
CA ASP A 48 9.78 1.12 -8.19
C ASP A 48 8.95 1.55 -9.41
N ASP A 49 9.59 2.29 -10.33
CA ASP A 49 8.97 2.78 -11.56
C ASP A 49 8.68 1.69 -12.60
N GLU A 50 9.37 0.56 -12.55
CA GLU A 50 9.13 -0.55 -13.48
C GLU A 50 7.87 -1.33 -13.08
N ILE A 51 7.63 -1.45 -11.78
CA ILE A 51 6.45 -2.13 -11.23
C ILE A 51 5.26 -1.17 -11.07
N GLY A 52 5.52 0.11 -10.77
CA GLY A 52 4.48 1.11 -10.52
C GLY A 52 3.92 1.05 -9.09
N THR A 53 4.73 0.61 -8.12
CA THR A 53 4.39 0.62 -6.69
C THR A 53 5.66 0.58 -5.84
N LEU A 54 5.51 0.69 -4.51
CA LEU A 54 6.61 0.45 -3.57
C LEU A 54 6.65 -1.04 -3.19
N PRO A 55 7.80 -1.73 -3.37
CA PRO A 55 7.99 -3.11 -2.92
C PRO A 55 7.89 -3.25 -1.38
N PRO A 56 7.26 -4.33 -0.86
CA PRO A 56 7.00 -4.47 0.58
C PRO A 56 8.27 -4.72 1.41
N ASP A 57 9.34 -5.24 0.80
CA ASP A 57 10.65 -5.40 1.44
C ASP A 57 11.31 -4.05 1.73
N VAL A 58 11.23 -3.08 0.82
CA VAL A 58 11.72 -1.70 1.02
C VAL A 58 11.01 -1.02 2.19
N LEU A 59 9.69 -1.19 2.31
CA LEU A 59 8.94 -0.66 3.45
C LEU A 59 9.34 -1.35 4.76
N THR A 60 9.51 -2.67 4.71
CA THR A 60 9.88 -3.49 5.87
C THR A 60 11.26 -3.13 6.38
N ASP A 61 12.23 -3.00 5.49
CA ASP A 61 13.59 -2.57 5.80
C ASP A 61 13.58 -1.23 6.54
N ARG A 62 12.84 -0.25 6.02
CA ARG A 62 12.68 1.05 6.67
C ARG A 62 11.99 0.96 8.02
N ALA A 63 10.94 0.13 8.14
CA ALA A 63 10.23 -0.06 9.39
C ALA A 63 11.13 -0.68 10.48
N ILE A 64 12.00 -1.62 10.12
CA ILE A 64 12.99 -2.21 11.03
C ILE A 64 14.00 -1.16 11.48
N ASP A 65 14.47 -0.29 10.58
CA ASP A 65 15.37 0.82 10.95
C ASP A 65 14.71 1.76 11.96
N VAL A 66 13.48 2.20 11.69
CA VAL A 66 12.70 3.08 12.59
C VAL A 66 12.49 2.41 13.95
N ALA A 67 12.11 1.13 13.97
CA ALA A 67 11.90 0.38 15.20
C ALA A 67 13.15 0.35 16.09
N ARG A 68 14.33 0.15 15.48
CA ARG A 68 15.61 0.02 16.22
C ARG A 68 16.23 1.36 16.60
N ASN A 69 16.13 2.37 15.73
CA ASN A 69 16.88 3.62 15.87
C ASN A 69 16.06 4.80 16.39
N GLU A 70 14.75 4.83 16.11
CA GLU A 70 13.86 5.92 16.56
C GLU A 70 13.10 5.55 17.85
N SER A 71 13.00 4.25 18.16
CA SER A 71 12.37 3.71 19.38
C SER A 71 11.00 4.34 19.72
N PRO A 72 10.03 4.38 18.78
CA PRO A 72 8.72 4.98 19.02
C PRO A 72 7.87 4.14 19.98
N GLU A 73 6.94 4.78 20.71
CA GLU A 73 5.98 4.07 21.57
C GLU A 73 5.00 3.21 20.75
N ARG A 74 4.65 3.67 19.54
CA ARG A 74 3.81 2.94 18.59
C ARG A 74 4.39 3.03 17.19
N LEU A 75 4.27 1.95 16.42
CA LEU A 75 4.68 1.89 15.03
C LEU A 75 3.48 1.47 14.16
N LEU A 76 3.10 2.33 13.22
CA LEU A 76 2.10 2.07 12.20
C LEU A 76 2.80 1.89 10.85
N ILE A 77 2.64 0.72 10.24
CA ILE A 77 3.26 0.38 8.95
C ILE A 77 2.15 0.12 7.95
N HIS A 78 2.18 0.84 6.82
CA HIS A 78 1.11 0.81 5.83
C HIS A 78 1.65 0.35 4.49
N TYR A 79 1.55 -0.96 4.27
CA TYR A 79 1.86 -1.64 3.02
C TYR A 79 0.84 -1.30 1.92
N MET A 80 1.26 -1.38 0.66
CA MET A 80 0.37 -1.23 -0.49
C MET A 80 -0.25 -2.56 -0.91
N GLN A 81 0.51 -3.66 -0.85
CA GLN A 81 0.03 -4.96 -1.27
C GLN A 81 -1.06 -5.48 -0.31
N PRO A 82 -2.12 -6.14 -0.81
CA PRO A 82 -2.24 -6.68 -2.17
C PRO A 82 -2.92 -5.75 -3.20
N HIS A 83 -2.94 -4.43 -2.98
CA HIS A 83 -3.37 -3.49 -4.02
C HIS A 83 -2.51 -3.68 -5.29
N PHE A 84 -3.11 -3.48 -6.47
CA PHE A 84 -2.39 -3.53 -7.74
C PHE A 84 -1.52 -2.28 -7.93
N PRO A 85 -0.46 -2.30 -8.75
CA PRO A 85 -0.05 -3.37 -9.68
C PRO A 85 0.39 -4.66 -8.99
N SER A 86 0.34 -5.78 -9.73
CA SER A 86 0.90 -7.05 -9.25
C SER A 86 2.43 -7.02 -9.28
N LEU A 87 3.07 -7.48 -8.22
CA LEU A 87 4.53 -7.65 -8.17
C LEU A 87 4.98 -8.80 -9.08
N SER A 88 4.22 -9.90 -9.11
CA SER A 88 4.54 -11.08 -9.91
C SER A 88 4.10 -10.98 -11.37
N GLN A 89 3.12 -10.12 -11.66
CA GLN A 89 2.52 -9.90 -12.97
C GLN A 89 2.27 -8.41 -13.22
N PRO A 90 3.33 -7.57 -13.25
CA PRO A 90 3.21 -6.11 -13.38
C PRO A 90 2.51 -5.67 -14.66
N GLU A 91 2.52 -6.49 -15.71
CA GLU A 91 1.80 -6.25 -16.96
C GLU A 91 0.27 -6.20 -16.81
N LEU A 92 -0.27 -6.75 -15.70
CA LEU A 92 -1.67 -6.60 -15.33
C LEU A 92 -1.98 -5.18 -14.83
N GLY A 93 -0.98 -4.40 -14.39
CA GLY A 93 -1.12 -3.02 -13.93
C GLY A 93 -2.19 -2.77 -12.85
N SER A 94 -2.32 -1.53 -12.38
CA SER A 94 -3.61 -1.05 -11.84
C SER A 94 -4.48 -0.52 -12.96
N ASN A 95 -3.81 0.06 -13.97
CA ASN A 95 -4.32 0.50 -15.24
C ASN A 95 -3.63 -0.32 -16.34
N VAL A 96 -4.35 -1.22 -17.01
CA VAL A 96 -3.82 -1.93 -18.17
C VAL A 96 -3.93 -1.03 -19.40
N ILE A 97 -2.79 -0.75 -20.02
CA ILE A 97 -2.75 -0.14 -21.34
C ILE A 97 -3.10 -1.21 -22.39
N ASP A 98 -4.20 -1.03 -23.10
CA ASP A 98 -4.61 -1.93 -24.19
C ASP A 98 -3.56 -1.95 -25.33
N PRO A 99 -2.89 -3.09 -25.59
CA PRO A 99 -1.88 -3.22 -26.63
C PRO A 99 -2.37 -2.95 -28.06
N GLU A 100 -3.65 -3.23 -28.38
CA GLU A 100 -4.19 -2.96 -29.72
C GLU A 100 -4.35 -1.46 -29.98
N TRP A 101 -4.46 -0.67 -28.91
CA TRP A 101 -4.72 0.77 -28.94
C TRP A 101 -3.46 1.61 -28.64
N LYS A 102 -2.31 0.96 -28.36
CA LYS A 102 -0.97 1.59 -28.21
C LYS A 102 -0.44 2.35 -29.44
N LYS A 103 -1.24 2.52 -30.50
CA LYS A 103 -0.81 3.18 -31.75
C LYS A 103 -0.81 4.71 -31.67
N ASP A 104 -1.51 5.30 -30.70
CA ASP A 104 -1.53 6.75 -30.49
C ASP A 104 -1.65 7.07 -28.99
N PRO A 105 -0.65 7.74 -28.38
CA PRO A 105 -0.69 8.19 -26.99
C PRO A 105 -1.90 9.05 -26.63
N GLU A 106 -2.49 9.78 -27.60
CA GLU A 106 -3.68 10.61 -27.36
C GLU A 106 -4.99 9.79 -27.33
N THR A 107 -4.97 8.53 -27.78
CA THR A 107 -6.15 7.64 -27.81
C THR A 107 -6.02 6.41 -26.92
N THR A 108 -4.92 6.29 -26.18
CA THR A 108 -4.68 5.19 -25.25
C THR A 108 -5.64 5.33 -24.06
N VAL A 109 -6.73 4.57 -24.07
CA VAL A 109 -7.63 4.47 -22.91
C VAL A 109 -6.97 3.55 -21.89
N THR A 110 -6.56 4.10 -20.76
CA THR A 110 -6.19 3.31 -19.58
C THR A 110 -7.46 2.69 -19.01
N ARG A 111 -7.48 1.35 -18.94
CA ARG A 111 -8.58 0.62 -18.31
C ARG A 111 -8.09 0.00 -17.03
N GLU A 112 -8.89 0.08 -15.97
CA GLU A 112 -8.52 -0.60 -14.73
C GLU A 112 -8.54 -2.12 -14.91
N VAL A 113 -7.67 -2.82 -14.20
CA VAL A 113 -7.62 -4.29 -14.21
C VAL A 113 -8.98 -4.90 -13.83
N TRP A 114 -9.73 -4.20 -12.98
CA TRP A 114 -11.05 -4.59 -12.51
C TRP A 114 -12.15 -4.45 -13.58
N ASP A 115 -12.04 -3.47 -14.48
CA ASP A 115 -12.95 -3.34 -15.62
C ASP A 115 -12.76 -4.49 -16.61
N LYS A 116 -11.50 -4.86 -16.86
CA LYS A 116 -11.17 -6.02 -17.71
C LYS A 116 -11.70 -7.33 -17.14
N LEU A 117 -11.58 -7.52 -15.82
CA LEU A 117 -12.19 -8.66 -15.15
C LEU A 117 -13.72 -8.64 -15.32
N LYS A 118 -14.36 -7.49 -15.12
CA LYS A 118 -15.81 -7.33 -15.23
C LYS A 118 -16.33 -7.64 -16.63
N GLU A 119 -15.56 -7.31 -17.66
CA GLU A 119 -15.93 -7.55 -19.07
C GLU A 119 -15.50 -8.93 -19.59
N GLY A 120 -14.74 -9.67 -18.79
CA GLY A 120 -14.25 -11.01 -19.14
C GLY A 120 -13.06 -11.01 -20.10
N GLU A 121 -12.34 -9.88 -20.22
CA GLU A 121 -11.08 -9.81 -20.95
C GLU A 121 -9.94 -10.53 -20.21
N ILE A 122 -9.98 -10.52 -18.87
CA ILE A 122 -9.07 -11.27 -18.00
C ILE A 122 -9.93 -12.29 -17.24
N ASP A 123 -9.50 -13.55 -17.23
CA ASP A 123 -10.21 -14.57 -16.47
C ASP A 123 -9.99 -14.37 -14.97
N ARG A 124 -11.02 -14.72 -14.20
CA ARG A 124 -11.05 -14.52 -12.75
C ARG A 124 -9.91 -15.25 -12.04
N ASP A 125 -9.52 -16.42 -12.51
CA ASP A 125 -8.54 -17.26 -11.81
C ASP A 125 -7.13 -16.69 -11.99
N THR A 126 -6.79 -16.19 -13.18
CA THR A 126 -5.53 -15.46 -13.44
C THR A 126 -5.39 -14.25 -12.53
N LEU A 127 -6.41 -13.38 -12.46
CA LEU A 127 -6.33 -12.18 -11.60
C LEU A 127 -6.33 -12.54 -10.11
N TRP A 128 -7.04 -13.60 -9.74
CA TRP A 128 -7.08 -14.10 -8.37
C TRP A 128 -5.72 -14.66 -7.91
N GLU A 129 -5.02 -15.40 -8.76
CA GLU A 129 -3.66 -15.85 -8.44
C GLU A 129 -2.68 -14.68 -8.32
N ALA A 130 -2.73 -13.69 -9.23
CA ALA A 130 -1.92 -12.47 -9.10
C ALA A 130 -2.16 -11.73 -7.77
N TYR A 131 -3.43 -11.55 -7.38
CA TYR A 131 -3.79 -10.93 -6.10
C TYR A 131 -3.28 -11.73 -4.89
N ARG A 132 -3.34 -13.07 -4.97
CA ARG A 132 -2.85 -13.97 -3.91
C ARG A 132 -1.34 -13.95 -3.81
N ASP A 133 -0.62 -13.84 -4.92
CA ASP A 133 0.83 -13.75 -4.92
C ASP A 133 1.29 -12.44 -4.30
N ASN A 134 0.69 -11.29 -4.66
CA ASN A 134 0.93 -10.03 -3.95
C ASN A 134 0.69 -10.14 -2.44
N LEU A 135 -0.38 -10.86 -2.02
CA LEU A 135 -0.67 -11.08 -0.61
C LEU A 135 0.40 -11.96 0.06
N ARG A 136 0.97 -12.95 -0.64
CA ARG A 136 2.06 -13.78 -0.11
C ARG A 136 3.33 -12.96 0.06
N ASP A 137 3.70 -12.18 -0.95
CA ASP A 137 4.93 -11.36 -0.94
C ASP A 137 4.94 -10.38 0.24
N VAL A 138 3.81 -9.72 0.51
CA VAL A 138 3.70 -8.83 1.67
C VAL A 138 3.68 -9.59 3.00
N LEU A 139 3.13 -10.80 3.05
CA LEU A 139 3.14 -11.61 4.26
C LEU A 139 4.54 -12.15 4.57
N GLU A 140 5.37 -12.46 3.57
CA GLU A 140 6.80 -12.78 3.75
C GLU A 140 7.58 -11.58 4.30
N SER A 141 7.25 -10.38 3.82
CA SER A 141 7.81 -9.13 4.34
C SER A 141 7.37 -8.86 5.79
N VAL A 142 6.10 -9.09 6.11
CA VAL A 142 5.59 -9.02 7.48
C VAL A 142 6.25 -10.07 8.39
N GLU A 143 6.49 -11.28 7.91
CA GLU A 143 7.24 -12.29 8.68
C GLU A 143 8.67 -11.80 8.97
N THR A 144 9.34 -11.20 7.99
CA THR A 144 10.67 -10.60 8.18
C THR A 144 10.64 -9.50 9.24
N LEU A 145 9.63 -8.63 9.21
CA LEU A 145 9.41 -7.59 10.23
C LEU A 145 9.21 -8.20 11.63
N LEU A 146 8.34 -9.21 11.75
CA LEU A 146 8.03 -9.85 13.03
C LEU A 146 9.26 -10.50 13.69
N ASN A 147 10.21 -10.96 12.87
CA ASN A 147 11.48 -11.55 13.32
C ASN A 147 12.59 -10.51 13.52
N ASN A 148 12.32 -9.21 13.30
CA ASN A 148 13.32 -8.13 13.38
C ASN A 148 12.83 -6.88 14.12
N HIS A 149 11.80 -7.03 14.96
CA HIS A 149 11.25 -5.97 15.79
C HIS A 149 10.74 -6.54 17.11
N ASP A 150 11.08 -5.91 18.24
CA ASP A 150 10.50 -6.26 19.54
C ASP A 150 9.15 -5.58 19.76
N ALA A 151 8.06 -6.35 19.83
CA ALA A 151 6.75 -5.85 20.21
C ALA A 151 5.92 -6.90 20.95
N ARG A 152 5.41 -6.52 22.13
CA ARG A 152 4.47 -7.36 22.91
C ARG A 152 3.09 -7.50 22.27
N LYS A 153 2.76 -6.64 21.31
CA LYS A 153 1.47 -6.67 20.61
C LYS A 153 1.62 -6.09 19.22
N VAL A 154 1.42 -6.93 18.23
CA VAL A 154 1.29 -6.57 16.82
C VAL A 154 -0.12 -6.87 16.36
N ILE A 155 -0.71 -5.94 15.62
CA ILE A 155 -2.02 -6.11 14.98
C ILE A 155 -1.81 -6.04 13.47
N ILE A 156 -2.18 -7.12 12.77
CA ILE A 156 -2.18 -7.17 11.31
C ILE A 156 -3.63 -7.13 10.85
N THR A 157 -3.99 -6.10 10.09
CA THR A 157 -5.34 -5.82 9.63
C THR A 157 -5.32 -5.19 8.24
N ALA A 158 -6.48 -5.10 7.61
CA ALA A 158 -6.67 -4.32 6.39
C ALA A 158 -7.63 -3.15 6.63
N ASP A 159 -7.56 -2.14 5.78
CA ASP A 159 -8.46 -1.00 5.73
C ASP A 159 -9.80 -1.34 5.07
N HIS A 160 -9.79 -2.23 4.06
CA HIS A 160 -10.99 -2.80 3.44
C HIS A 160 -10.73 -4.19 2.82
N GLY A 161 -11.78 -4.83 2.32
CA GLY A 161 -11.69 -6.01 1.45
C GLY A 161 -11.81 -5.64 -0.03
N ASN A 162 -11.70 -6.61 -0.93
CA ASN A 162 -11.76 -6.39 -2.38
C ASN A 162 -12.74 -7.36 -3.06
N GLY A 163 -13.60 -6.83 -3.94
CA GLY A 163 -14.57 -7.61 -4.71
C GLY A 163 -14.00 -8.17 -6.01
N PHE A 164 -14.36 -9.42 -6.31
CA PHE A 164 -14.02 -10.17 -7.52
C PHE A 164 -15.29 -10.57 -8.30
N GLY A 165 -16.34 -9.75 -8.21
CA GLY A 165 -17.62 -9.94 -8.89
C GLY A 165 -18.77 -10.37 -7.97
N GLU A 166 -18.54 -10.53 -6.67
CA GLU A 166 -19.60 -10.87 -5.71
C GLU A 166 -20.73 -9.83 -5.77
N GLU A 167 -21.92 -10.26 -6.19
CA GLU A 167 -23.09 -9.38 -6.34
C GLU A 167 -22.81 -8.17 -7.25
N GLY A 168 -21.92 -8.34 -8.25
CA GLY A 168 -21.52 -7.28 -9.17
C GLY A 168 -20.55 -6.26 -8.58
N ILE A 169 -19.94 -6.55 -7.44
CA ILE A 169 -18.89 -5.72 -6.83
C ILE A 169 -17.51 -6.15 -7.35
N TYR A 170 -16.84 -5.24 -8.02
CA TYR A 170 -15.45 -5.38 -8.47
C TYR A 170 -14.62 -4.28 -7.80
N ALA A 171 -13.37 -4.58 -7.45
CA ALA A 171 -12.52 -3.68 -6.68
C ALA A 171 -13.16 -3.29 -5.34
N HIS A 172 -13.08 -2.02 -4.95
CA HIS A 172 -13.55 -1.50 -3.67
C HIS A 172 -14.26 -0.15 -3.83
N PRO A 173 -15.37 -0.09 -4.58
CA PRO A 173 -16.09 1.17 -4.83
C PRO A 173 -16.59 1.82 -3.54
N ALA A 174 -16.18 3.05 -3.28
CA ALA A 174 -16.44 3.78 -2.03
C ALA A 174 -17.93 3.93 -1.66
N SER A 175 -18.82 3.91 -2.66
CA SER A 175 -20.27 4.07 -2.47
C SER A 175 -20.99 2.78 -2.02
N ARG A 176 -20.30 1.64 -1.94
CA ARG A 176 -20.92 0.33 -1.70
C ARG A 176 -20.71 -0.18 -0.29
N ALA A 177 -21.80 -0.37 0.43
CA ALA A 177 -21.83 -0.96 1.76
C ALA A 177 -21.94 -2.50 1.73
N HIS A 178 -21.04 -3.20 1.02
CA HIS A 178 -21.10 -4.65 0.86
C HIS A 178 -20.18 -5.40 1.83
N LYS A 179 -20.57 -6.61 2.26
CA LYS A 179 -19.81 -7.43 3.22
C LYS A 179 -18.40 -7.78 2.74
N VAL A 180 -18.23 -7.98 1.43
CA VAL A 180 -16.92 -8.33 0.83
C VAL A 180 -15.89 -7.21 1.01
N LEU A 181 -16.35 -5.96 1.10
CA LEU A 181 -15.50 -4.79 1.28
C LEU A 181 -15.23 -4.46 2.75
N ARG A 182 -16.04 -4.99 3.67
CA ARG A 182 -16.00 -4.63 5.10
C ARG A 182 -15.48 -5.72 6.02
N LYS A 183 -15.43 -6.97 5.54
CA LYS A 183 -14.89 -8.08 6.31
C LYS A 183 -13.38 -8.16 6.08
N VAL A 184 -12.62 -7.64 7.04
CA VAL A 184 -11.15 -7.59 7.01
C VAL A 184 -10.54 -8.57 8.01
N PRO A 185 -9.30 -9.04 7.80
CA PRO A 185 -8.56 -9.79 8.81
C PRO A 185 -8.28 -8.92 10.04
N TYR A 186 -8.19 -9.55 11.21
CA TYR A 186 -7.74 -8.92 12.44
C TYR A 186 -6.93 -9.95 13.23
N CYS A 187 -5.63 -9.99 12.97
CA CYS A 187 -4.69 -10.91 13.60
C CYS A 187 -3.93 -10.19 14.72
N ILE A 188 -3.90 -10.77 15.92
CA ILE A 188 -3.09 -10.28 17.03
C ILE A 188 -1.96 -11.29 17.24
N THR A 189 -0.72 -10.79 17.26
CA THR A 189 0.49 -11.58 17.49
C THR A 189 1.51 -10.76 18.30
N GLU A 190 2.70 -11.32 18.50
CA GLU A 190 3.87 -10.68 19.08
C GLU A 190 5.01 -10.69 18.05
N ALA A 191 6.05 -9.87 18.28
CA ALA A 191 7.25 -9.81 17.46
C ALA A 191 8.49 -9.86 18.36
N THR A 192 9.57 -10.45 17.87
CA THR A 192 10.86 -10.53 18.58
C THR A 192 11.97 -10.25 17.60
N ASP A 193 12.90 -9.36 17.98
CA ASP A 193 14.04 -9.05 17.15
C ASP A 193 15.12 -10.15 17.25
N GLU A 194 15.25 -10.96 16.19
CA GLU A 194 16.30 -11.97 16.06
C GLU A 194 17.62 -11.41 15.49
N GLY A 195 17.63 -10.16 15.04
CA GLY A 195 18.82 -9.51 14.47
C GLY A 195 19.27 -10.10 13.12
N THR A 196 18.35 -10.72 12.37
CA THR A 196 18.65 -11.44 11.12
C THR A 196 18.68 -10.52 9.88
N CYS A 197 18.06 -9.35 9.96
CA CYS A 197 18.07 -8.32 8.93
C CYS A 197 18.89 -7.10 9.37
N THR A 198 19.69 -6.52 8.47
CA THR A 198 20.38 -5.24 8.69
C THR A 198 19.81 -4.21 7.71
N PRO A 199 19.08 -3.17 8.18
CA PRO A 199 18.45 -2.21 7.30
C PRO A 199 19.42 -1.42 6.43
N GLU A 200 19.10 -1.29 5.15
CA GLU A 200 19.88 -0.52 4.18
C GLU A 200 19.24 0.84 3.84
N HIS A 201 17.91 0.94 3.93
CA HIS A 201 17.13 2.13 3.63
C HIS A 201 17.03 3.06 4.84
N LYS A 202 17.92 4.07 4.85
CA LYS A 202 17.85 5.20 5.78
C LYS A 202 16.99 6.32 5.18
N SER A 203 16.36 7.13 6.04
CA SER A 203 15.62 8.32 5.63
C SER A 203 16.45 9.17 4.63
N ARG A 204 15.88 9.50 3.48
CA ARG A 204 16.49 10.45 2.52
C ARG A 204 16.02 11.87 2.80
N ASP A 205 16.92 12.84 2.59
CA ASP A 205 16.56 14.26 2.51
C ASP A 205 15.46 14.45 1.45
N THR A 206 14.27 14.88 1.87
CA THR A 206 13.01 14.89 1.12
C THR A 206 12.91 15.92 -0.02
N LYS A 207 14.04 16.42 -0.54
CA LYS A 207 14.06 17.66 -1.34
C LYS A 207 13.70 17.57 -2.83
N ASP A 208 13.41 16.42 -3.44
CA ASP A 208 13.35 16.36 -4.92
C ASP A 208 12.28 15.43 -5.54
N ILE A 209 11.07 15.29 -4.97
CA ILE A 209 10.06 14.36 -5.55
C ILE A 209 8.62 14.92 -5.54
N GLU A 210 8.44 16.23 -5.65
CA GLU A 210 7.10 16.81 -5.90
C GLU A 210 6.61 16.52 -7.32
N GLY A 211 7.50 16.39 -8.30
CA GLY A 211 7.14 16.21 -9.72
C GLY A 211 6.57 14.83 -10.10
N ASP A 212 6.71 13.83 -9.22
CA ASP A 212 6.44 12.42 -9.55
C ASP A 212 5.17 11.88 -8.86
N VAL A 213 4.54 12.66 -7.97
CA VAL A 213 3.39 12.22 -7.17
C VAL A 213 2.19 11.87 -8.05
N GLU A 214 1.85 12.74 -9.02
CA GLU A 214 0.71 12.51 -9.92
C GLU A 214 0.88 11.23 -10.74
N LYS A 215 2.09 10.96 -11.25
CA LYS A 215 2.41 9.72 -11.97
C LYS A 215 2.18 8.49 -11.09
N ARG A 216 2.69 8.49 -9.86
CA ARG A 216 2.57 7.35 -8.94
C ARG A 216 1.12 7.07 -8.53
N LEU A 217 0.31 8.11 -8.36
CA LEU A 217 -1.12 7.95 -8.15
C LEU A 217 -1.81 7.35 -9.38
N ALA A 218 -1.40 7.78 -10.58
CA ALA A 218 -1.91 7.21 -11.83
C ALA A 218 -1.57 5.72 -11.93
N ASP A 219 -0.35 5.33 -11.56
CA ASP A 219 0.11 3.92 -11.56
C ASP A 219 -0.72 3.05 -10.60
N LEU A 220 -1.22 3.65 -9.50
CA LEU A 220 -2.13 3.00 -8.54
C LEU A 220 -3.62 3.13 -8.89
N GLY A 221 -3.99 3.84 -9.97
CA GLY A 221 -5.39 4.04 -10.36
C GLY A 221 -6.14 5.18 -9.66
N TYR A 222 -5.49 5.97 -8.80
CA TYR A 222 -6.18 7.00 -7.99
C TYR A 222 -6.62 8.25 -8.77
N LEU A 223 -6.18 8.45 -10.02
CA LEU A 223 -6.53 9.64 -10.81
C LEU A 223 -7.76 9.47 -11.72
N ASN A 224 -8.30 8.25 -11.87
CA ASN A 224 -9.41 7.96 -12.77
C ASN A 224 -10.81 8.07 -12.11
N ASP A 225 -10.87 8.36 -10.82
CA ASP A 225 -12.10 8.39 -10.01
C ASP A 225 -12.91 9.71 -10.15
N ARG A 226 -12.86 10.39 -11.30
CA ARG A 226 -13.58 11.66 -11.57
C ARG A 226 -14.85 11.50 -12.40
#